data_AF-W4QQ69-F1
#
_entry.id   AF-W4QQ69-F1
#
_cell.length_a   1.000
_cell.length_b   1.000
_cell.length_c   1.000
_cell.angle_alpha   90.00
_cell.angle_beta   90.00
_cell.angle_gamma   90.00
#
_symmetry.space_group_name_H-M   'P 1'
#
loop_
_entity.id
_entity.type
_entity.pdbx_description
1 polymer ?
#
loop_
_entity_poly.entity_id
_entity_poly.type
_entity_poly.pdbx_seq_one_letter_code
_entity_poly.pdbx_strand_id
1 'polypeptide(L)'
;MGRHFQEKFGKEKQVAMLMPLLEGLDGVEKMSKSKKNYIGIDESPQEMYGKAMSIPDELMNKYFELITDFSPEQVAKLKADLDSGELHPRDAKMLLGKTIVRMYHGTEAAEKAEQQFISVFQKGTMPDEIPVVEWKGNLEVPILDFLVDLKLLGSKSEARRMIENNGVKINGEKVEDTRLRVPITEGLVVQVGKRKFVKIKM
;
A
#
# COMPACT_ATOMS: atom_id res chain seq x y z
N MET A 1 -26.39 -31.78 -13.97
CA MET A 1 -25.97 -32.70 -15.06
C MET A 1 -25.16 -33.90 -14.55
N GLY A 2 -24.00 -33.75 -13.92
CA GLY A 2 -23.17 -34.90 -13.49
C GLY A 2 -23.90 -35.97 -12.64
N ARG A 3 -24.62 -35.55 -11.59
CA ARG A 3 -25.43 -36.43 -10.73
C ARG A 3 -26.50 -37.23 -11.49
N HIS A 4 -27.07 -36.65 -12.54
CA HIS A 4 -28.10 -37.31 -13.35
C HIS A 4 -27.51 -38.43 -14.21
N PHE A 5 -26.28 -38.24 -14.72
CA PHE A 5 -25.55 -39.32 -15.39
C PHE A 5 -25.17 -40.44 -14.42
N GLN A 6 -24.70 -40.10 -13.21
CA GLN A 6 -24.35 -41.11 -12.20
C GLN A 6 -25.53 -42.06 -11.91
N GLU A 7 -26.73 -41.50 -11.72
CA GLU A 7 -27.96 -42.27 -11.57
C GLU A 7 -28.26 -43.18 -12.77
N LYS A 8 -28.17 -42.63 -13.98
CA LYS A 8 -28.41 -43.39 -15.22
C LYS A 8 -27.43 -44.56 -15.39
N PHE A 9 -26.22 -44.45 -14.84
CA PHE A 9 -25.19 -45.49 -14.90
C PHE A 9 -25.08 -46.32 -13.61
N GLY A 10 -26.06 -46.23 -12.69
CA GLY A 10 -26.07 -47.02 -11.45
C GLY A 10 -24.89 -46.69 -10.51
N LYS A 11 -24.34 -45.49 -10.60
CA LYS A 11 -23.26 -44.98 -9.74
C LYS A 11 -23.84 -44.15 -8.59
N GLU A 12 -23.13 -44.16 -7.48
CA GLU A 12 -23.42 -43.27 -6.36
C GLU A 12 -23.34 -41.79 -6.78
N LYS A 13 -24.28 -40.98 -6.32
CA LYS A 13 -24.40 -39.57 -6.69
C LYS A 13 -23.38 -38.74 -5.90
N GLN A 14 -22.52 -38.00 -6.59
CA GLN A 14 -21.58 -37.07 -5.98
C GLN A 14 -22.28 -35.96 -5.19
N VAL A 15 -21.66 -35.47 -4.12
CA VAL A 15 -22.10 -34.24 -3.44
C VAL A 15 -21.61 -33.03 -4.24
N ALA A 16 -22.50 -32.04 -4.42
CA ALA A 16 -22.13 -30.76 -5.03
C ALA A 16 -21.83 -29.75 -3.93
N MET A 17 -20.58 -29.31 -3.83
CA MET A 17 -20.18 -28.19 -2.98
C MET A 17 -20.01 -26.96 -3.86
N LEU A 18 -20.70 -25.88 -3.50
CA LEU A 18 -20.65 -24.61 -4.21
C LEU A 18 -19.90 -23.60 -3.34
N MET A 19 -19.00 -22.86 -3.96
CA MET A 19 -18.25 -21.77 -3.34
C MET A 19 -18.70 -20.44 -3.94
N PRO A 20 -18.63 -19.35 -3.18
CA PRO A 20 -18.89 -18.02 -3.73
C PRO A 20 -17.90 -17.69 -4.84
N LEU A 21 -18.35 -16.88 -5.79
CA LEU A 21 -17.46 -16.31 -6.81
C LEU A 21 -16.72 -15.11 -6.23
N LEU A 22 -15.45 -14.99 -6.58
CA LEU A 22 -14.62 -13.83 -6.28
C LEU A 22 -14.69 -12.83 -7.44
N GLU A 23 -14.97 -11.57 -7.14
CA GLU A 23 -14.89 -10.46 -8.09
C GLU A 23 -13.43 -10.18 -8.43
N GLY A 24 -13.17 -9.79 -9.68
CA GLY A 24 -11.83 -9.45 -10.14
C GLY A 24 -11.39 -8.05 -9.72
N LEU A 25 -10.28 -7.61 -10.32
CA LEU A 25 -9.67 -6.30 -10.07
C LEU A 25 -10.59 -5.11 -10.40
N ASP A 26 -11.60 -5.30 -11.25
CA ASP A 26 -12.58 -4.25 -11.59
C ASP A 26 -13.68 -4.06 -10.53
N GLY A 27 -13.80 -4.95 -9.55
CA GLY A 27 -14.74 -4.83 -8.44
C GLY A 27 -16.14 -5.38 -8.68
N VAL A 28 -16.54 -5.62 -9.93
CA VAL A 28 -17.94 -5.88 -10.28
C VAL A 28 -18.09 -7.27 -10.88
N GLU A 29 -17.25 -7.58 -11.86
CA GLU A 29 -17.31 -8.81 -12.61
C GLU A 29 -16.53 -9.92 -11.90
N LYS A 30 -17.02 -11.15 -12.02
CA LYS A 30 -16.26 -12.31 -11.53
C LYS A 30 -14.85 -12.32 -12.13
N MET A 31 -13.88 -12.73 -11.33
CA MET A 31 -12.50 -12.88 -11.76
C MET A 31 -12.41 -13.88 -12.93
N SER A 32 -11.78 -13.45 -14.03
CA SER A 32 -11.55 -14.30 -15.20
C SER A 32 -10.33 -13.88 -16.01
N LYS A 33 -9.67 -14.87 -16.62
CA LYS A 33 -8.57 -14.62 -17.56
C LYS A 33 -9.02 -13.82 -18.79
N SER A 34 -10.23 -14.09 -19.29
CA SER A 34 -10.78 -13.42 -20.47
C SER A 34 -11.06 -11.93 -20.24
N LYS A 35 -11.41 -11.55 -19.00
CA LYS A 35 -11.66 -10.15 -18.61
C LYS A 35 -10.40 -9.42 -18.16
N LYS A 36 -9.26 -10.12 -18.07
CA LYS A 36 -7.98 -9.57 -17.62
C LYS A 36 -8.05 -8.91 -16.24
N ASN A 37 -9.00 -9.34 -15.40
CA ASN A 37 -9.26 -8.82 -14.06
C ASN A 37 -8.79 -9.80 -12.96
N TYR A 38 -7.76 -10.59 -13.22
CA TYR A 38 -7.31 -11.68 -12.34
C TYR A 38 -5.91 -11.47 -11.78
N ILE A 39 -5.66 -12.11 -10.64
CA ILE A 39 -4.32 -12.36 -10.09
C ILE A 39 -3.97 -13.80 -10.41
N GLY A 40 -2.93 -14.01 -11.19
CA GLY A 40 -2.49 -15.35 -11.59
C GLY A 40 -1.61 -15.96 -10.51
N ILE A 41 -1.79 -17.25 -10.21
CA ILE A 41 -0.99 -17.98 -9.22
C ILE A 41 0.48 -18.23 -9.64
N ASP A 42 0.78 -18.04 -10.93
CA ASP A 42 2.11 -18.21 -11.55
C ASP A 42 2.65 -16.84 -12.04
N GLU A 43 2.17 -15.75 -11.44
CA GLU A 43 2.69 -14.42 -11.71
C GLU A 43 3.92 -14.14 -10.85
N SER A 44 4.71 -13.14 -11.24
CA SER A 44 5.83 -12.75 -10.39
C SER A 44 5.32 -12.17 -9.04
N PRO A 45 6.11 -12.28 -7.95
CA PRO A 45 5.77 -11.65 -6.67
C PRO A 45 5.37 -10.18 -6.80
N GLN A 46 6.05 -9.44 -7.67
CA GLN A 46 5.80 -8.02 -7.93
C GLN A 46 4.46 -7.78 -8.60
N GLU A 47 4.10 -8.59 -9.60
CA GLU A 47 2.82 -8.50 -10.29
C GLU A 47 1.66 -8.88 -9.37
N MET A 48 1.79 -9.98 -8.61
CA MET A 48 0.77 -10.37 -7.63
C MET A 48 0.53 -9.26 -6.61
N TYR A 49 1.61 -8.71 -6.03
CA TYR A 49 1.51 -7.64 -5.05
C TYR A 49 0.86 -6.38 -5.65
N GLY A 50 1.32 -5.95 -6.84
CA GLY A 50 0.79 -4.77 -7.52
C GLY A 50 -0.69 -4.90 -7.89
N LYS A 51 -1.12 -6.09 -8.32
CA LYS A 51 -2.54 -6.36 -8.59
C LYS A 51 -3.37 -6.41 -7.33
N ALA A 52 -2.87 -7.02 -6.25
CA ALA A 52 -3.56 -7.04 -4.96
C ALA A 52 -3.79 -5.61 -4.42
N MET A 53 -2.84 -4.71 -4.62
CA MET A 53 -2.99 -3.29 -4.26
C MET A 53 -4.09 -2.56 -5.05
N SER A 54 -4.50 -3.10 -6.21
CA SER A 54 -5.56 -2.53 -7.06
C SER A 54 -6.97 -3.00 -6.72
N ILE A 55 -7.13 -3.96 -5.80
CA ILE A 55 -8.44 -4.48 -5.39
C ILE A 55 -9.27 -3.34 -4.75
N PRO A 56 -10.57 -3.18 -5.05
CA PRO A 56 -11.42 -2.19 -4.36
C PRO A 56 -11.52 -2.41 -2.84
N ASP A 57 -11.54 -1.32 -2.06
CA ASP A 57 -11.58 -1.39 -0.58
C ASP A 57 -12.80 -2.18 -0.07
N GLU A 58 -13.94 -2.06 -0.75
CA GLU A 58 -15.19 -2.76 -0.43
C GLU A 58 -15.10 -4.29 -0.56
N LEU A 59 -14.13 -4.80 -1.32
CA LEU A 59 -13.91 -6.24 -1.50
C LEU A 59 -12.88 -6.82 -0.53
N MET A 60 -12.21 -5.99 0.27
CA MET A 60 -11.11 -6.44 1.13
C MET A 60 -11.51 -7.58 2.06
N ASN A 61 -12.66 -7.46 2.74
CA ASN A 61 -13.15 -8.50 3.64
C ASN A 61 -13.35 -9.84 2.90
N LYS A 62 -13.95 -9.79 1.71
CA LYS A 62 -14.22 -10.98 0.90
C LYS A 62 -12.94 -11.63 0.40
N TYR A 63 -11.92 -10.85 0.06
CA TYR A 63 -10.61 -11.37 -0.33
C TYR A 63 -9.90 -12.05 0.85
N PHE A 64 -9.88 -11.43 2.03
CA PHE A 64 -9.33 -12.08 3.22
C PHE A 64 -10.04 -13.39 3.53
N GLU A 65 -11.37 -13.41 3.48
CA GLU A 65 -12.17 -14.60 3.77
C GLU A 65 -11.97 -15.73 2.77
N LEU A 66 -11.92 -15.43 1.47
CA LEU A 66 -12.00 -16.46 0.42
C LEU A 66 -10.64 -16.96 -0.07
N ILE A 67 -9.57 -16.17 0.05
CA ILE A 67 -8.28 -16.50 -0.59
C ILE A 67 -7.08 -16.46 0.33
N THR A 68 -7.27 -16.28 1.64
CA THR A 68 -6.17 -16.33 2.62
C THR A 68 -6.34 -17.49 3.59
N ASP A 69 -5.26 -17.79 4.32
CA ASP A 69 -5.21 -18.77 5.41
C ASP A 69 -5.60 -18.17 6.77
N PHE A 70 -6.25 -17.00 6.79
CA PHE A 70 -6.66 -16.32 8.01
C PHE A 70 -7.84 -17.05 8.65
N SER A 71 -7.84 -17.13 9.98
CA SER A 71 -8.95 -17.69 10.73
C SER A 71 -10.17 -16.74 10.66
N PRO A 72 -11.40 -17.26 10.85
CA PRO A 72 -12.60 -16.42 10.89
C PRO A 72 -12.51 -15.28 11.91
N GLU A 73 -11.85 -15.51 13.04
CA GLU A 73 -11.63 -14.49 14.07
C GLU A 73 -10.67 -13.40 13.61
N GLN A 74 -9.62 -13.76 12.87
CA GLN A 74 -8.68 -12.78 12.29
C GLN A 74 -9.35 -11.92 11.23
N VAL A 75 -10.18 -12.52 10.37
CA VAL A 75 -10.96 -11.79 9.36
C VAL A 75 -11.98 -10.86 10.03
N ALA A 76 -12.69 -11.34 11.05
CA ALA A 76 -13.65 -10.53 11.80
C ALA A 76 -12.98 -9.33 12.48
N LYS A 77 -11.78 -9.52 13.06
CA LYS A 77 -10.99 -8.43 13.63
C LYS A 77 -10.57 -7.41 12.57
N LEU A 78 -9.99 -7.86 11.45
CA LEU A 78 -9.60 -6.97 10.35
C LEU A 78 -10.76 -6.11 9.86
N LYS A 79 -11.95 -6.69 9.77
CA LYS A 79 -13.16 -5.96 9.40
C LYS A 79 -13.52 -4.90 10.43
N ALA A 80 -13.50 -5.23 11.73
CA ALA A 80 -13.77 -4.27 12.79
C ALA A 80 -12.75 -3.12 12.83
N ASP A 81 -11.46 -3.42 12.62
CA ASP A 81 -10.38 -2.43 12.60
C ASP A 81 -10.53 -1.49 11.37
N LEU A 82 -11.00 -2.02 10.22
CA LEU A 82 -11.32 -1.21 9.03
C LEU A 82 -12.56 -0.32 9.22
N ASP A 83 -13.64 -0.87 9.80
CA ASP A 83 -14.90 -0.15 10.02
C ASP A 83 -14.74 0.97 11.08
N SER A 84 -13.88 0.76 12.07
CA SER A 84 -13.55 1.75 13.11
C SER A 84 -12.53 2.80 12.67
N GLY A 85 -11.80 2.53 11.59
CA GLY A 85 -10.70 3.39 11.11
C GLY A 85 -9.39 3.23 11.88
N GLU A 86 -9.29 2.25 12.80
CA GLU A 86 -8.01 1.89 13.44
C GLU A 86 -7.00 1.35 12.44
N LEU A 87 -7.49 0.61 11.43
CA LEU A 87 -6.68 0.12 10.30
C LEU A 87 -7.01 0.93 9.04
N HIS A 88 -5.99 1.56 8.45
CA HIS A 88 -6.17 2.28 7.20
C HIS A 88 -6.35 1.30 6.03
N PRO A 89 -7.29 1.52 5.08
CA PRO A 89 -7.53 0.60 3.96
C PRO A 89 -6.29 0.25 3.13
N ARG A 90 -5.39 1.22 2.95
CA ARG A 90 -4.07 1.01 2.32
C ARG A 90 -3.24 -0.06 3.04
N ASP A 91 -3.22 -0.04 4.36
CA ASP A 91 -2.38 -0.97 5.14
C ASP A 91 -2.98 -2.38 5.11
N ALA A 92 -4.31 -2.49 5.12
CA ALA A 92 -5.01 -3.74 4.87
C ALA A 92 -4.71 -4.31 3.47
N LYS A 93 -4.63 -3.47 2.45
CA LYS A 93 -4.21 -3.89 1.09
C LYS A 93 -2.76 -4.36 1.05
N MET A 94 -1.86 -3.66 1.72
CA MET A 94 -0.46 -4.08 1.82
C MET A 94 -0.35 -5.44 2.51
N LEU A 95 -1.10 -5.63 3.60
CA LEU A 95 -1.21 -6.92 4.28
C LEU A 95 -1.74 -8.01 3.35
N LEU A 96 -2.81 -7.76 2.59
CA LEU A 96 -3.37 -8.71 1.64
C LEU A 96 -2.36 -9.06 0.54
N GLY A 97 -1.72 -8.07 -0.08
CA GLY A 97 -0.72 -8.27 -1.12
C GLY A 97 0.46 -9.09 -0.62
N LYS A 98 0.97 -8.77 0.58
CA LYS A 98 2.03 -9.55 1.23
C LYS A 98 1.58 -10.98 1.53
N THR A 99 0.34 -11.16 1.98
CA THR A 99 -0.24 -12.47 2.31
C THR A 99 -0.35 -13.36 1.08
N ILE A 100 -0.88 -12.83 -0.03
CA ILE A 100 -0.99 -13.54 -1.31
C ILE A 100 0.39 -13.97 -1.80
N VAL A 101 1.35 -13.05 -1.87
CA VAL A 101 2.71 -13.39 -2.31
C VAL A 101 3.36 -14.41 -1.40
N ARG A 102 3.19 -14.30 -0.07
CA ARG A 102 3.71 -15.27 0.89
C ARG A 102 3.16 -16.68 0.63
N MET A 103 1.87 -16.81 0.34
CA MET A 103 1.24 -18.11 0.11
C MET A 103 1.77 -18.84 -1.14
N TYR A 104 2.15 -18.10 -2.19
CA TYR A 104 2.60 -18.69 -3.46
C TYR A 104 4.12 -18.67 -3.67
N HIS A 105 4.84 -17.73 -3.07
CA HIS A 105 6.29 -17.52 -3.27
C HIS A 105 7.11 -17.51 -1.98
N GLY A 106 6.48 -17.65 -0.82
CA GLY A 106 7.15 -17.65 0.48
C GLY A 106 7.42 -16.25 1.05
N THR A 107 7.84 -16.23 2.32
CA THR A 107 7.99 -15.00 3.12
C THR A 107 9.02 -14.03 2.55
N GLU A 108 10.19 -14.52 2.13
CA GLU A 108 11.27 -13.67 1.61
C GLU A 108 10.85 -12.91 0.34
N ALA A 109 10.12 -13.59 -0.56
CA ALA A 109 9.59 -12.96 -1.77
C ALA A 109 8.53 -11.90 -1.44
N ALA A 110 7.69 -12.15 -0.44
CA ALA A 110 6.66 -11.21 0.01
C ALA A 110 7.26 -9.93 0.59
N GLU A 111 8.30 -10.04 1.43
CA GLU A 111 9.02 -8.89 1.98
C GLU A 111 9.70 -8.07 0.88
N LYS A 112 10.37 -8.73 -0.07
CA LYS A 112 10.99 -8.06 -1.22
C LYS A 112 9.96 -7.35 -2.10
N ALA A 113 8.82 -7.99 -2.38
CA ALA A 113 7.76 -7.39 -3.18
C ALA A 113 7.16 -6.15 -2.52
N GLU A 114 6.90 -6.21 -1.20
CA GLU A 114 6.44 -5.06 -0.41
C GLU A 114 7.44 -3.89 -0.46
N GLN A 115 8.72 -4.15 -0.18
CA GLN A 115 9.77 -3.14 -0.22
C GLN A 115 9.91 -2.51 -1.62
N GLN A 116 9.87 -3.33 -2.68
CA GLN A 116 9.92 -2.84 -4.04
C GLN A 116 8.71 -1.96 -4.37
N PHE A 117 7.51 -2.40 -4.00
CA PHE A 117 6.29 -1.61 -4.21
C PHE A 117 6.38 -0.25 -3.49
N ILE A 118 6.81 -0.23 -2.22
CA ILE A 118 7.01 1.00 -1.46
C ILE A 118 8.03 1.90 -2.17
N SER A 119 9.17 1.34 -2.60
CA SER A 119 10.23 2.11 -3.25
C SER A 119 9.78 2.70 -4.60
N VAL A 120 9.04 1.94 -5.41
CA VAL A 120 8.52 2.38 -6.71
C VAL A 120 7.42 3.42 -6.52
N PHE A 121 6.55 3.23 -5.53
CA PHE A 121 5.51 4.20 -5.21
C PHE A 121 6.12 5.51 -4.66
N GLN A 122 7.12 5.41 -3.78
CA GLN A 122 7.86 6.57 -3.29
C GLN A 122 8.59 7.29 -4.42
N LYS A 123 9.29 6.57 -5.29
CA LYS A 123 9.93 7.13 -6.49
C LYS A 123 8.91 7.74 -7.46
N GLY A 124 7.78 7.10 -7.70
CA GLY A 124 6.70 7.61 -8.54
C GLY A 124 5.98 8.83 -7.94
N THR A 125 6.04 9.01 -6.62
CA THR A 125 5.62 10.27 -5.96
C THR A 125 6.69 11.36 -5.98
N MET A 126 7.96 11.02 -6.22
CA MET A 126 9.01 12.01 -6.40
C MET A 126 9.06 12.45 -7.87
N PRO A 127 9.08 13.77 -8.14
CA PRO A 127 9.32 14.25 -9.50
C PRO A 127 10.69 13.78 -10.02
N ASP A 128 10.79 13.47 -11.32
CA ASP A 128 12.06 13.11 -11.97
C ASP A 128 13.10 14.25 -11.85
N GLU A 129 12.65 15.50 -11.83
CA GLU A 129 13.45 16.68 -11.55
C GLU A 129 12.98 17.34 -10.25
N ILE A 130 13.80 17.24 -9.20
CA ILE A 130 13.57 17.94 -7.94
C ILE A 130 14.38 19.25 -7.96
N PRO A 131 13.75 20.41 -7.73
CA PRO A 131 14.44 21.68 -7.57
C PRO A 131 15.55 21.59 -6.51
N VAL A 132 16.76 21.96 -6.89
CA VAL A 132 17.93 21.94 -5.99
C VAL A 132 18.08 23.29 -5.31
N VAL A 133 18.24 23.29 -3.99
CA VAL A 133 18.49 24.49 -3.19
C VAL A 133 19.84 24.37 -2.51
N GLU A 134 20.69 25.39 -2.69
CA GLU A 134 21.93 25.52 -1.94
C GLU A 134 21.65 25.85 -0.47
N TRP A 135 22.12 24.99 0.44
CA TRP A 135 22.00 25.19 1.86
C TRP A 135 23.32 25.64 2.46
N LYS A 136 23.35 26.88 2.96
CA LYS A 136 24.53 27.50 3.59
C LYS A 136 24.36 27.68 5.10
N GLY A 137 23.32 27.08 5.68
CA GLY A 137 23.01 27.17 7.10
C GLY A 137 23.77 26.13 7.93
N ASN A 138 23.38 26.01 9.20
CA ASN A 138 23.96 25.00 10.10
C ASN A 138 23.67 23.57 9.60
N LEU A 139 24.54 22.64 10.00
CA LEU A 139 24.39 21.21 9.71
C LEU A 139 23.24 20.56 10.48
N GLU A 140 22.66 21.26 11.45
CA GLU A 140 21.51 20.77 12.20
C GLU A 140 20.58 21.93 12.57
N VAL A 141 19.33 21.87 12.11
CA VAL A 141 18.36 22.97 12.22
C VAL A 141 16.98 22.46 12.67
N PRO A 142 16.25 23.19 13.53
CA PRO A 142 14.87 22.86 13.85
C PRO A 142 14.00 22.76 12.59
N ILE A 143 13.17 21.71 12.49
CA ILE A 143 12.35 21.43 11.31
C ILE A 143 11.48 22.62 10.88
N LEU A 144 10.89 23.34 11.83
CA LEU A 144 10.03 24.48 11.53
C LEU A 144 10.79 25.63 10.86
N ASP A 145 12.03 25.84 11.30
CA ASP A 145 12.90 26.90 10.79
C ASP A 145 13.39 26.50 9.40
N PHE A 146 13.83 25.24 9.28
CA PHE A 146 14.27 24.66 8.02
C PHE A 146 13.20 24.76 6.90
N LEU A 147 11.94 24.45 7.20
CA LEU A 147 10.84 24.54 6.21
C LEU A 147 10.55 25.98 5.75
N VAL A 148 10.71 26.96 6.64
CA VAL A 148 10.51 28.38 6.35
C VAL A 148 11.71 28.96 5.60
N ASP A 149 12.93 28.58 5.99
CA ASP A 149 14.17 29.02 5.34
C ASP A 149 14.25 28.52 3.89
N LEU A 150 13.78 27.29 3.63
CA LEU A 150 13.61 26.75 2.27
C LEU A 150 12.47 27.40 1.48
N LYS A 151 11.72 28.36 2.08
CA LYS A 151 10.54 29.02 1.51
C LYS A 151 9.46 28.04 1.05
N LEU A 152 9.42 26.85 1.63
CA LEU A 152 8.38 25.85 1.34
C LEU A 152 7.04 26.24 1.97
N LEU A 153 7.10 26.92 3.12
CA LEU A 153 5.96 27.43 3.89
C LEU A 153 6.23 28.86 4.36
N GLY A 154 5.17 29.66 4.51
CA GLY A 154 5.27 31.10 4.79
C GLY A 154 5.48 31.45 6.27
N SER A 155 5.26 30.51 7.19
CA SER A 155 5.48 30.75 8.62
C SER A 155 5.71 29.46 9.42
N LYS A 156 6.33 29.59 10.60
CA LYS A 156 6.52 28.46 11.53
C LYS A 156 5.20 27.85 12.02
N SER A 157 4.16 28.67 12.15
CA SER A 157 2.81 28.22 12.52
C SER A 157 2.16 27.39 11.41
N GLU A 158 2.37 27.76 10.15
CA GLU A 158 1.94 26.96 8.99
C GLU A 158 2.74 25.65 8.91
N ALA A 159 4.05 25.69 9.14
CA ALA A 159 4.90 24.50 9.23
C ALA A 159 4.44 23.53 10.30
N ARG A 160 4.10 24.03 11.50
CA ARG A 160 3.57 23.21 12.59
C ARG A 160 2.27 22.50 12.19
N ARG A 161 1.31 23.24 11.64
CA ARG A 161 0.04 22.67 11.16
C ARG A 161 0.25 21.64 10.06
N MET A 162 1.20 21.87 9.15
CA MET A 162 1.50 20.93 8.07
C MET A 162 2.12 19.64 8.59
N ILE A 163 3.00 19.71 9.60
CA ILE A 163 3.57 18.54 10.27
C ILE A 163 2.47 17.76 11.01
N GLU A 164 1.66 18.45 11.81
CA GLU A 164 0.52 17.84 12.55
C GLU A 164 -0.49 17.15 11.60
N ASN A 165 -0.68 17.71 10.40
CA ASN A 165 -1.52 17.11 9.36
C ASN A 165 -0.79 16.08 8.47
N ASN A 166 0.38 15.57 8.89
CA ASN A 166 1.18 14.59 8.14
C ASN A 166 1.57 15.04 6.71
N GLY A 167 1.67 16.35 6.51
CA GLY A 167 1.92 17.00 5.22
C GLY A 167 3.39 17.24 4.90
N VAL A 168 4.33 16.87 5.79
CA VAL A 168 5.77 17.06 5.60
C VAL A 168 6.49 15.72 5.62
N LYS A 169 7.41 15.51 4.67
CA LYS A 169 8.29 14.35 4.62
C LYS A 169 9.74 14.76 4.38
N ILE A 170 10.67 14.03 4.98
CA ILE A 170 12.11 14.12 4.73
C ILE A 170 12.58 12.77 4.22
N ASN A 171 13.27 12.75 3.08
CA ASN A 171 13.71 11.52 2.39
C ASN A 171 12.58 10.48 2.19
N GLY A 172 11.33 10.94 2.07
CA GLY A 172 10.15 10.09 1.91
C GLY A 172 9.49 9.62 3.23
N GLU A 173 10.14 9.84 4.38
CA GLU A 173 9.61 9.53 5.71
C GLU A 173 8.79 10.69 6.26
N LYS A 174 7.66 10.40 6.91
CA LYS A 174 6.80 11.43 7.51
C LYS A 174 7.48 12.05 8.72
N VAL A 175 7.36 13.37 8.84
CA VAL A 175 7.76 14.08 10.05
C VAL A 175 6.55 14.27 10.94
N GLU A 176 6.62 13.79 12.18
CA GLU A 176 5.55 13.89 13.18
C GLU A 176 5.92 14.83 14.34
N ASP A 177 7.21 14.91 14.70
CA ASP A 177 7.68 15.78 15.78
C ASP A 177 8.01 17.20 15.28
N THR A 178 7.22 18.17 15.75
CA THR A 178 7.41 19.60 15.46
C THR A 178 8.66 20.20 16.12
N ARG A 179 9.31 19.46 17.04
CA ARG A 179 10.56 19.84 17.71
C ARG A 179 11.78 19.13 17.14
N LEU A 180 11.61 18.32 16.09
CA LEU A 180 12.69 17.60 15.43
C LEU A 180 13.80 18.57 14.99
N ARG A 181 15.05 18.19 15.29
CA ARG A 181 16.23 18.82 14.70
C ARG A 181 16.68 17.97 13.52
N VAL A 182 16.75 18.58 12.34
CA VAL A 182 17.07 17.90 11.09
C VAL A 182 18.56 18.01 10.82
N PRO A 183 19.30 16.88 10.74
CA PRO A 183 20.66 16.89 10.24
C PRO A 183 20.64 17.14 8.73
N ILE A 184 21.33 18.18 8.28
CA ILE A 184 21.39 18.56 6.88
C ILE A 184 22.56 17.84 6.21
N THR A 185 22.25 17.05 5.18
CA THR A 185 23.22 16.28 4.40
C THR A 185 23.08 16.58 2.92
N GLU A 186 24.16 16.40 2.16
CA GLU A 186 24.14 16.47 0.69
C GLU A 186 23.06 15.55 0.12
N GLY A 187 22.20 16.09 -0.74
CA GLY A 187 21.13 15.36 -1.40
C GLY A 187 19.88 15.08 -0.58
N LEU A 188 19.75 15.64 0.64
CA LEU A 188 18.54 15.55 1.47
C LEU A 188 17.31 16.03 0.69
N VAL A 189 16.22 15.25 0.66
CA VAL A 189 14.98 15.61 -0.04
C VAL A 189 13.91 16.02 0.98
N VAL A 190 13.36 17.22 0.81
CA VAL A 190 12.25 17.73 1.61
C VAL A 190 11.00 17.79 0.73
N GLN A 191 9.92 17.19 1.20
CA GLN A 191 8.62 17.18 0.54
C GLN A 191 7.57 17.84 1.44
N VAL A 192 6.81 18.76 0.86
CA VAL A 192 5.64 19.39 1.49
C VAL A 192 4.41 19.16 0.61
N GLY A 193 3.46 18.40 1.14
CA GLY A 193 2.28 17.95 0.40
C GLY A 193 2.65 17.09 -0.82
N LYS A 194 1.80 17.11 -1.86
CA LYS A 194 1.98 16.29 -3.06
C LYS A 194 2.85 16.94 -4.16
N ARG A 195 3.16 18.24 -4.06
CA ARG A 195 3.71 19.01 -5.20
C ARG A 195 4.98 19.79 -4.89
N LYS A 196 5.28 20.09 -3.63
CA LYS A 196 6.47 20.88 -3.28
C LYS A 196 7.59 19.92 -2.88
N PHE A 197 8.66 19.89 -3.66
CA PHE A 197 9.86 19.10 -3.40
C PHE A 197 11.08 20.00 -3.53
N VAL A 198 12.06 19.80 -2.65
CA VAL A 198 13.37 20.44 -2.73
C VAL A 198 14.43 19.41 -2.38
N LYS A 199 15.55 19.42 -3.12
CA LYS A 199 16.75 18.65 -2.82
C LYS A 199 17.83 19.60 -2.34
N ILE A 200 18.47 19.27 -1.24
CA ILE A 200 19.54 20.08 -0.66
C ILE A 200 20.85 19.77 -1.38
N LYS A 201 21.59 20.84 -1.69
CA LYS A 201 22.98 20.82 -2.10
C LYS A 201 23.78 21.69 -1.13
N MET A 202 24.90 21.20 -0.66
CA MET A 202 25.80 21.89 0.28
C MET A 202 26.92 22.63 -0.45
#